data_AF-A0A966QKV5-F1
#
_entry.id   AF-A0A966QKV5-F1
#
_cell.length_a   1.000
_cell.length_b   1.000
_cell.length_c   1.000
_cell.angle_alpha   90.00
_cell.angle_beta   90.00
_cell.angle_gamma   90.00
#
_symmetry.space_group_name_H-M   'P 1'
#
loop_
_entity.id
_entity.type
_entity.pdbx_description
1 polymer ?
#
loop_
_entity_poly.entity_id
_entity_poly.type
_entity_poly.pdbx_seq_one_letter_code
_entity_poly.pdbx_strand_id
1 'polypeptide(L)' 'GNYDDGFTLDLVCKDIQLGLELGERTGIDIAVSRLVEELHQRALQKYGPKSGEMSVVKLYEEAAGAPFRTA' A
#
# COMPACT_ATOMS: atom_id res chain seq x y z
N GLY A 1 8.53 13.67 1.05
CA GLY A 1 9.16 12.42 0.59
C GLY A 1 8.92 12.27 -0.90
N ASN A 2 9.87 11.74 -1.66
CA ASN A 2 9.63 11.45 -3.06
C ASN A 2 8.86 10.11 -3.15
N TYR A 3 7.72 10.10 -3.83
CA TYR A 3 6.92 8.90 -4.08
C TYR A 3 7.44 8.18 -5.32
N ASP A 4 8.74 7.90 -5.30
CA ASP A 4 9.50 7.35 -6.43
C ASP A 4 8.96 5.97 -6.85
N ASP A 5 9.16 5.62 -8.13
CA ASP A 5 8.63 4.40 -8.74
C ASP A 5 9.58 3.20 -8.69
N GLY A 6 10.68 3.30 -7.91
CA GLY A 6 11.66 2.22 -7.73
C GLY A 6 11.07 0.90 -7.20
N PHE A 7 9.90 0.95 -6.55
CA PHE A 7 9.06 -0.20 -6.28
C PHE A 7 7.59 0.15 -6.49
N THR A 8 6.88 -0.62 -7.31
CA THR A 8 5.54 -0.25 -7.78
C THR A 8 4.42 -0.87 -6.94
N LEU A 9 3.25 -0.22 -6.92
CA LEU A 9 2.09 -0.67 -6.14
C LEU A 9 1.65 -2.11 -6.50
N ASP A 10 1.75 -2.51 -7.78
CA ASP A 10 1.46 -3.89 -8.19
C ASP A 10 2.41 -4.91 -7.52
N LEU A 11 3.70 -4.57 -7.37
CA LEU A 11 4.69 -5.40 -6.68
C LEU A 11 4.44 -5.45 -5.18
N VAL A 12 4.15 -4.32 -4.52
CA VAL A 12 3.79 -4.30 -3.10
C VAL A 12 2.55 -5.15 -2.82
N CYS A 13 1.49 -4.97 -3.61
CA CYS A 13 0.25 -5.71 -3.41
C CYS A 13 0.50 -7.22 -3.55
N LYS A 14 1.29 -7.63 -4.54
CA LYS A 14 1.70 -9.03 -4.71
C LYS A 14 2.44 -9.56 -3.47
N ASP A 15 3.40 -8.81 -2.94
CA ASP A 15 4.20 -9.28 -1.80
C ASP A 15 3.38 -9.34 -0.51
N ILE A 16 2.45 -8.41 -0.29
CA ILE A 16 1.48 -8.48 0.82
C ILE A 16 0.62 -9.74 0.68
N GLN A 17 0.10 -10.04 -0.50
CA GLN A 17 -0.71 -11.22 -0.77
C GLN A 17 0.05 -12.52 -0.49
N LEU A 18 1.34 -12.60 -0.86
CA LEU A 18 2.20 -13.74 -0.49
C LEU A 18 2.32 -13.90 1.04
N GLY A 19 2.42 -12.78 1.77
CA GLY A 19 2.41 -12.79 3.23
C GLY A 19 1.08 -13.25 3.82
N LEU A 20 -0.05 -12.85 3.21
CA LEU A 20 -1.38 -13.28 3.62
C LEU A 20 -1.58 -14.79 3.46
N GLU A 21 -1.21 -15.32 2.29
CA GLU A 21 -1.25 -16.76 2.01
C GLU A 21 -0.41 -17.56 3.01
N LEU A 22 0.75 -17.03 3.44
CA LEU A 22 1.58 -17.69 4.45
C LEU A 22 0.91 -17.69 5.83
N GLY A 23 0.26 -16.59 6.23
CA GLY A 23 -0.51 -16.55 7.48
C GLY A 23 -1.62 -17.60 7.50
N GLU A 24 -2.35 -17.73 6.38
CA GLU A 24 -3.41 -18.74 6.24
C GLU A 24 -2.87 -20.16 6.33
N ARG A 25 -1.73 -20.45 5.69
CA ARG A 25 -1.08 -21.77 5.73
C ARG A 25 -0.52 -22.14 7.11
N THR A 26 -0.16 -21.14 7.91
CA THR A 26 0.45 -21.35 9.24
C THR A 26 -0.55 -21.24 10.38
N GLY A 27 -1.76 -20.73 10.13
CA GLY A 27 -2.76 -20.44 11.15
C GLY A 27 -2.40 -19.24 12.03
N ILE A 28 -1.41 -18.42 11.63
CA ILE A 28 -1.02 -17.21 12.35
C ILE A 28 -2.00 -16.09 11.98
N ASP A 29 -2.59 -15.46 13.00
CA ASP A 29 -3.40 -14.26 12.79
C ASP A 29 -2.51 -13.06 12.47
N ILE A 30 -2.79 -12.44 11.33
CA ILE A 30 -2.05 -11.33 10.73
C ILE A 30 -2.99 -10.16 10.41
N ALA A 31 -3.89 -9.85 11.36
CA ALA A 31 -4.90 -8.79 11.22
C ALA A 31 -4.35 -7.46 10.70
N VAL A 32 -3.15 -7.04 11.15
CA VAL A 32 -2.50 -5.81 10.67
C VAL A 32 -2.16 -5.91 9.18
N SER A 33 -1.63 -7.04 8.71
CA SER A 33 -1.30 -7.23 7.29
C SER A 33 -2.54 -7.16 6.39
N ARG A 34 -3.70 -7.63 6.87
CA ARG A 34 -4.98 -7.52 6.14
C ARG A 34 -5.43 -6.06 5.98
N LEU A 35 -5.28 -5.24 7.02
CA LEU A 35 -5.56 -3.80 6.93
C LEU A 35 -4.58 -3.09 5.98
N VAL A 36 -3.32 -3.48 6.01
CA VAL A 36 -2.29 -2.97 5.09
C VAL A 36 -2.63 -3.34 3.64
N GLU A 37 -3.09 -4.56 3.37
CA GLU A 37 -3.56 -4.97 2.04
C GLU A 37 -4.72 -4.09 1.56
N GLU A 38 -5.75 -3.88 2.38
CA GLU A 38 -6.91 -3.08 1.99
C GLU A 38 -6.50 -1.66 1.54
N LEU A 39 -5.62 -1.01 2.31
CA LEU A 39 -5.11 0.32 1.97
C LEU A 39 -4.30 0.33 0.67
N HIS A 40 -3.44 -0.67 0.45
CA HIS A 40 -2.64 -0.77 -0.76
C HIS A 40 -3.49 -1.11 -1.99
N GLN A 41 -4.52 -1.95 -1.85
CA GLN A 41 -5.48 -2.24 -2.92
C GLN A 41 -6.27 -0.99 -3.32
N ARG A 42 -6.69 -0.17 -2.33
CA ARG A 42 -7.33 1.13 -2.61
C ARG A 42 -6.39 2.08 -3.34
N ALA A 43 -5.12 2.15 -2.93
CA ALA A 43 -4.10 2.95 -3.60
C ALA A 43 -3.84 2.45 -5.04
N LEU A 44 -3.76 1.12 -5.23
CA LEU A 44 -3.56 0.48 -6.54
C LEU A 44 -4.70 0.83 -7.51
N GLN A 45 -5.94 0.74 -7.05
CA GLN A 45 -7.12 1.09 -7.84
C GLN A 45 -7.14 2.57 -8.22
N LYS A 46 -6.68 3.45 -7.32
CA LYS A 46 -6.75 4.91 -7.52
C LYS A 46 -5.60 5.47 -8.34
N TYR A 47 -4.38 5.03 -8.07
CA TYR A 47 -3.16 5.60 -8.65
C TYR A 47 -2.53 4.72 -9.73
N GLY A 48 -3.04 3.51 -9.92
CA GLY A 48 -2.60 2.58 -10.96
C GLY A 48 -1.36 1.77 -10.56
N PRO A 49 -1.10 0.67 -11.29
CA PRO A 49 -0.11 -0.35 -10.93
C PRO A 49 1.33 0.15 -10.94
N LYS A 50 1.65 1.14 -11.78
CA LYS A 50 3.02 1.69 -11.93
C LYS A 50 3.34 2.87 -11.02
N SER A 51 2.41 3.26 -10.15
CA SER A 51 2.71 4.24 -9.12
C SER A 51 3.64 3.63 -8.06
N GLY A 52 4.53 4.44 -7.49
CA GLY A 52 5.43 4.01 -6.42
C GLY A 52 4.69 3.53 -5.17
N GLU A 53 5.30 2.59 -4.43
CA GLU A 53 4.76 1.94 -3.23
C GLU A 53 4.20 2.93 -2.20
N MET A 54 4.93 4.02 -1.98
CA MET A 54 4.56 5.04 -1.00
C MET A 54 3.36 5.89 -1.46
N SER A 55 2.80 5.67 -2.65
CA SER A 55 1.58 6.35 -3.12
C SER A 55 0.36 6.05 -2.25
N VAL A 56 0.39 4.99 -1.42
CA VAL A 56 -0.62 4.77 -0.37
C VAL A 56 -0.76 5.98 0.57
N VAL A 57 0.31 6.74 0.80
CA VAL A 57 0.29 7.94 1.67
C VAL A 57 -0.53 9.07 1.05
N LYS A 58 -0.66 9.12 -0.28
CA LYS A 58 -1.50 10.12 -0.96
C LYS A 58 -2.97 10.01 -0.55
N LEU A 59 -3.44 8.82 -0.14
CA LEU A 59 -4.79 8.65 0.41
C LEU A 59 -4.99 9.52 1.66
N TYR A 60 -3.96 9.67 2.49
CA TYR A 60 -4.01 10.52 3.68
C TYR A 60 -3.84 11.99 3.34
N GLU A 61 -2.95 12.34 2.41
CA GLU A 61 -2.79 13.73 1.95
C GLU A 61 -4.11 14.28 1.37
N GLU A 62 -4.82 13.46 0.59
CA GLU A 62 -6.13 13.81 0.04
C GLU A 62 -7.20 13.92 1.12
N ALA A 63 -7.23 13.00 2.09
CA ALA A 63 -8.17 13.07 3.21
C ALA A 63 -7.91 14.29 4.11
N ALA A 64 -6.65 14.69 4.27
CA ALA A 64 -6.25 15.87 5.02
C ALA A 64 -6.42 17.18 4.21
N GLY A 65 -6.60 17.11 2.89
CA GLY A 65 -6.65 18.27 2.01
C GLY A 65 -5.33 19.04 1.90
N ALA A 66 -4.21 18.43 2.30
CA ALA A 66 -2.90 19.05 2.31
C ALA A 66 -1.79 18.02 2.09
N PRO A 67 -0.72 18.37 1.34
CA PRO A 67 0.41 17.48 1.17
C PRO A 67 1.21 17.35 2.47
N PHE A 68 1.76 16.16 2.74
CA PHE A 68 2.61 15.89 3.90
C PHE A 68 4.07 16.21 3.58
N ARG A 69 4.31 17.48 3.24
CA ARG A 69 5.63 18.03 2.97
C ARG A 69 5.66 19.49 3.39
N THR A 70 6.81 19.95 3.89
CA THR A 70 7.03 21.37 4.14
C THR A 70 7.15 22.10 2.81
N ALA A 71 6.70 23.36 2.78
CA ALA A 71 6.89 24.25 1.63
C ALA A 71 8.37 24.50 1.35
#